data_AF-A0A3F3H2F4-F1
#
_entry.id   AF-A0A3F3H2F4-F1
#
_cell.length_a   1.000
_cell.length_b   1.000
_cell.length_c   1.000
_cell.angle_alpha   90.00
_cell.angle_beta   90.00
_cell.angle_gamma   90.00
#
_symmetry.space_group_name_H-M   'P 1'
#
loop_
_entity.id
_entity.type
_entity.pdbx_description
1 polymer ?
#
loop_
_entity_poly.entity_id
_entity_poly.type
_entity_poly.pdbx_seq_one_letter_code
_entity_poly.pdbx_strand_id
1 'polypeptide(L)'
;TDPDTIIRLATTLKQERQEKLLLKQRVNELQPKADYTDSILQNKALVTITFIAKDYGMSGAAMNRLLHELGVQYRQGDTWLLYATHQKKGWTQSETKEVRRADGSKKLVASTKWTQKGRLGLYELLKENGVLPLIEQDQTA
;
A
#
# COMPACT_ATOMS: atom_id res chain seq x y z
N THR A 1 15.24 49.53 -18.61
CA THR A 1 14.82 48.12 -18.44
C THR A 1 15.40 47.36 -19.60
N ASP A 2 16.22 46.36 -19.32
CA ASP A 2 17.04 45.66 -20.30
C ASP A 2 16.22 44.64 -21.11
N PRO A 3 16.12 44.77 -22.45
CA PRO A 3 15.34 43.88 -23.31
C PRO A 3 15.72 42.41 -23.20
N ASP A 4 17.00 42.10 -22.98
CA ASP A 4 17.51 40.73 -22.87
C ASP A 4 16.98 40.04 -21.60
N THR A 5 16.80 40.81 -20.53
CA THR A 5 16.20 40.32 -19.29
C THR A 5 14.73 39.91 -19.49
N ILE A 6 13.97 40.64 -20.31
CA ILE A 6 12.56 40.34 -20.62
C ILE A 6 12.47 39.09 -21.50
N ILE A 7 13.34 38.96 -22.51
CA ILE A 7 13.39 37.79 -23.40
C ILE A 7 13.71 36.53 -22.61
N ARG A 8 14.68 36.60 -21.69
CA ARG A 8 15.04 35.47 -20.82
C ARG A 8 13.87 35.03 -19.94
N LEU A 9 13.20 35.96 -19.26
CA LEU A 9 12.04 35.69 -18.42
C LEU A 9 10.89 35.04 -19.21
N ALA A 10 10.60 35.55 -20.41
CA ALA A 10 9.55 35.00 -21.27
C ALA A 10 9.88 33.56 -21.72
N THR A 11 11.16 33.29 -22.00
CA THR A 11 11.63 31.96 -22.43
C THR A 11 11.53 30.95 -21.29
N THR A 12 11.95 31.33 -20.08
CA THR A 12 11.82 30.51 -18.87
C THR A 12 10.35 30.21 -18.55
N LEU A 13 9.48 31.22 -18.58
CA LEU A 13 8.03 31.04 -18.37
C LEU A 13 7.39 30.09 -19.39
N LYS A 14 7.85 30.13 -20.64
CA LYS A 14 7.37 29.23 -21.70
C LYS A 14 7.82 27.79 -21.45
N GLN A 15 9.09 27.58 -21.09
CA GLN A 15 9.63 26.26 -20.73
C GLN A 15 8.91 25.67 -19.51
N GLU A 16 8.75 26.44 -18.43
CA GLU A 16 8.05 25.98 -17.23
C GLU A 16 6.59 25.58 -17.51
N ARG A 17 5.91 26.30 -18.40
CA ARG A 17 4.54 25.96 -18.83
C ARG A 17 4.50 24.66 -19.64
N GLN A 18 5.48 24.44 -20.52
CA GLN A 18 5.59 23.21 -21.28
C GLN A 18 5.91 22.01 -20.39
N GLU A 19 6.83 22.15 -19.44
CA GLU A 19 7.14 21.10 -18.47
C GLU A 19 5.92 20.79 -17.59
N LYS A 20 5.22 21.80 -17.07
CA LYS A 20 3.99 21.59 -16.29
C LYS A 20 2.90 20.88 -17.10
N LEU A 21 2.78 21.16 -18.39
CA LEU A 21 1.80 20.49 -19.25
C LEU A 21 2.18 19.02 -19.48
N LEU A 22 3.46 18.75 -19.71
CA LEU A 22 3.98 17.39 -19.89
C LEU A 22 3.84 16.55 -18.60
N LEU A 23 4.13 17.14 -17.44
CA LEU A 23 3.89 16.52 -16.14
C LEU A 23 2.40 16.26 -15.92
N LYS A 24 1.52 17.22 -16.23
CA LYS A 24 0.06 17.03 -16.13
C LYS A 24 -0.46 15.92 -17.04
N GLN A 25 0.11 15.78 -18.25
CA GLN A 25 -0.25 14.69 -19.16
C GLN A 25 0.17 13.33 -18.61
N ARG A 26 1.40 13.20 -18.07
CA ARG A 26 1.82 11.97 -17.37
C ARG A 26 0.99 11.66 -16.14
N VAL A 27 0.59 12.68 -15.37
CA VAL A 27 -0.27 12.50 -14.20
C VAL A 27 -1.67 12.01 -14.62
N ASN A 28 -2.22 12.51 -15.73
CA ASN A 28 -3.52 12.07 -16.25
C ASN A 28 -3.54 10.62 -16.75
N GLU A 29 -2.47 10.16 -17.40
CA GLU A 29 -2.35 8.77 -17.85
C GLU A 29 -2.17 7.79 -16.68
N LEU A 30 -1.61 8.25 -15.57
CA LEU A 30 -1.43 7.47 -14.34
C LEU A 30 -2.63 7.54 -13.41
N GLN A 31 -3.58 8.45 -13.63
CA GLN A 31 -4.59 8.84 -12.65
C GLN A 31 -5.53 7.70 -12.22
N PRO A 32 -6.09 6.85 -13.11
CA PRO A 32 -6.93 5.74 -12.64
C PRO A 32 -6.13 4.62 -11.94
N LYS A 33 -4.82 4.48 -12.22
CA LYS A 33 -3.91 3.49 -11.59
C LYS A 33 -3.27 3.98 -10.29
N ALA A 34 -3.25 5.30 -10.06
CA ALA A 34 -2.61 5.91 -8.91
C ALA A 34 -3.52 5.95 -7.68
N ASP A 35 -4.85 5.95 -7.85
CA ASP A 35 -5.81 6.20 -6.78
C ASP A 35 -5.71 5.20 -5.60
N TYR A 36 -5.51 3.91 -5.86
CA TYR A 36 -5.36 2.92 -4.78
C TYR A 36 -4.04 3.10 -4.03
N THR A 37 -2.92 3.22 -4.76
CA THR A 37 -1.61 3.51 -4.16
C THR A 37 -1.59 4.83 -3.39
N ASP A 38 -2.22 5.87 -3.92
CA ASP A 38 -2.29 7.19 -3.30
C ASP A 38 -3.17 7.16 -2.05
N SER A 39 -4.31 6.47 -2.09
CA SER A 39 -5.16 6.29 -0.89
C SER A 39 -4.46 5.46 0.20
N ILE A 40 -3.65 4.46 -0.16
CA ILE A 40 -2.78 3.74 0.78
C ILE A 40 -1.72 4.69 1.36
N LEU A 41 -1.10 5.52 0.52
CA LEU A 41 -0.04 6.46 0.89
C LEU A 41 -0.53 7.56 1.85
N GLN A 42 -1.80 7.95 1.79
CA GLN A 42 -2.37 8.94 2.72
C GLN A 42 -2.54 8.39 4.14
N ASN A 43 -2.72 7.07 4.32
CA ASN A 43 -2.93 6.47 5.64
C ASN A 43 -1.63 5.88 6.23
N LYS A 44 -1.09 6.55 7.26
CA LYS A 44 0.12 6.11 7.98
C LYS A 44 -0.15 5.06 9.07
N ALA A 45 -1.39 4.65 9.28
CA ALA A 45 -1.74 3.71 10.33
C ALA A 45 -1.31 2.26 9.98
N LEU A 46 -1.00 1.50 11.02
CA LEU A 46 -0.84 0.05 10.93
C LEU A 46 -2.20 -0.61 10.71
N VAL A 47 -2.30 -1.47 9.70
CA VAL A 47 -3.55 -2.15 9.36
C VAL A 47 -3.47 -3.65 9.60
N THR A 48 -4.62 -4.28 9.86
CA THR A 48 -4.67 -5.76 9.88
C THR A 48 -4.72 -6.30 8.46
N ILE A 49 -4.33 -7.56 8.31
CA ILE A 49 -4.53 -8.27 7.04
C ILE A 49 -6.00 -8.31 6.63
N THR A 50 -6.94 -8.30 7.59
CA THR A 50 -8.38 -8.25 7.30
C THR A 50 -8.78 -6.97 6.58
N PHE A 51 -8.23 -5.81 6.96
CA PHE A 51 -8.49 -4.56 6.23
C PHE A 51 -7.99 -4.66 4.79
N ILE A 52 -6.75 -5.13 4.60
CA ILE A 52 -6.18 -5.32 3.26
C ILE A 52 -7.04 -6.31 2.46
N ALA A 53 -7.44 -7.44 3.04
CA ALA A 53 -8.25 -8.44 2.36
C ALA A 53 -9.59 -7.89 1.83
N LYS A 54 -10.18 -6.91 2.53
CA LYS A 54 -11.41 -6.25 2.08
C LYS A 54 -11.21 -5.38 0.84
N ASP A 55 -10.06 -4.76 0.70
CA ASP A 55 -9.69 -4.02 -0.52
C ASP A 55 -9.66 -4.95 -1.76
N TYR A 56 -9.49 -6.26 -1.56
CA TYR A 56 -9.46 -7.29 -2.61
C TYR A 56 -10.72 -8.18 -2.62
N GLY A 57 -11.77 -7.79 -1.89
CA GLY A 57 -13.05 -8.51 -1.90
C GLY A 57 -13.02 -9.89 -1.23
N MET A 58 -12.02 -10.18 -0.38
CA MET A 58 -11.88 -11.48 0.26
C MET A 58 -11.82 -11.41 1.79
N SER A 59 -11.89 -12.57 2.44
CA SER A 59 -11.75 -12.66 3.90
C SER A 59 -10.28 -12.60 4.31
N GLY A 60 -10.00 -12.15 5.54
CA GLY A 60 -8.64 -12.18 6.07
C GLY A 60 -8.04 -13.59 6.10
N ALA A 61 -8.86 -14.63 6.29
CA ALA A 61 -8.43 -16.02 6.21
C ALA A 61 -8.05 -16.44 4.78
N ALA A 62 -8.81 -16.00 3.77
CA ALA A 62 -8.47 -16.25 2.37
C ALA A 62 -7.17 -15.55 1.98
N MET A 63 -7.02 -14.26 2.32
CA MET A 63 -5.80 -13.51 2.08
C MET A 63 -4.59 -14.14 2.79
N ASN A 64 -4.75 -14.59 4.04
CA ASN A 64 -3.66 -15.25 4.76
C ASN A 64 -3.19 -16.54 4.09
N ARG A 65 -4.12 -17.33 3.53
CA ARG A 65 -3.79 -18.54 2.76
C ARG A 65 -3.06 -18.20 1.46
N LEU A 66 -3.57 -17.23 0.70
CA LEU A 66 -2.92 -16.76 -0.51
C LEU A 66 -1.48 -16.29 -0.25
N LEU A 67 -1.27 -15.45 0.76
CA LEU A 67 0.07 -14.99 1.12
C LEU A 67 0.98 -16.11 1.65
N HIS A 68 0.41 -17.20 2.17
CA HIS A 68 1.17 -18.38 2.55
C HIS A 68 1.64 -19.18 1.33
N GLU A 69 0.74 -19.39 0.38
CA GLU A 69 1.02 -20.06 -0.90
C GLU A 69 2.06 -19.28 -1.72
N LEU A 70 1.99 -17.95 -1.69
CA LEU A 70 2.97 -17.05 -2.32
C LEU A 70 4.30 -16.91 -1.54
N GLY A 71 4.48 -17.64 -0.43
CA GLY A 71 5.74 -17.63 0.32
C GLY A 71 6.04 -16.30 1.04
N VAL A 72 5.01 -15.51 1.37
CA VAL A 72 5.17 -14.22 2.06
C VAL A 72 5.15 -14.39 3.58
N GLN A 73 4.21 -15.19 4.08
CA GLN A 73 4.01 -15.40 5.51
C GLN A 73 3.66 -16.84 5.86
N TYR A 74 3.83 -17.20 7.12
CA TYR A 74 3.44 -18.49 7.67
C TYR A 74 2.77 -18.29 9.02
N ARG A 75 2.03 -19.31 9.46
CA ARG A 75 1.34 -19.28 10.75
C ARG A 75 2.21 -19.91 11.83
N GLN A 76 2.42 -19.18 12.93
CA GLN A 76 3.05 -19.69 14.15
C GLN A 76 2.12 -19.48 15.33
N GLY A 77 1.54 -20.58 15.83
CA GLY A 77 0.48 -20.53 16.84
C GLY A 77 -0.73 -19.73 16.34
N ASP A 78 -1.05 -18.65 17.05
CA ASP A 78 -2.18 -17.77 16.73
C ASP A 78 -1.79 -16.54 15.89
N THR A 79 -0.53 -16.42 15.49
CA THR A 79 0.00 -15.22 14.81
C THR A 79 0.61 -15.57 13.45
N TRP A 80 0.42 -14.69 12.47
CA TRP A 80 1.04 -14.80 11.15
C TRP A 80 2.34 -14.02 11.12
N LEU A 81 3.44 -14.63 10.68
CA LEU A 81 4.76 -14.02 10.62
C LEU A 81 5.32 -14.10 9.20
N LEU A 82 6.15 -13.12 8.83
CA LEU A 82 6.80 -13.12 7.53
C LEU A 82 7.89 -14.19 7.44
N TYR A 83 8.04 -14.81 6.26
CA TYR A 83 9.21 -15.62 5.96
C TYR A 83 10.49 -14.78 5.97
N ALA A 84 11.64 -15.42 6.20
CA ALA A 84 12.94 -14.77 6.32
C ALA A 84 13.29 -13.87 5.12
N THR A 85 12.85 -14.26 3.92
CA THR A 85 12.99 -13.50 2.66
C THR A 85 12.34 -12.12 2.70
N HIS A 86 11.29 -11.93 3.51
CA HIS A 86 10.52 -10.68 3.59
C HIS A 86 10.70 -9.92 4.92
N GLN A 87 11.25 -10.54 5.97
CA GLN A 87 11.36 -9.93 7.30
C GLN A 87 12.12 -8.59 7.32
N LYS A 88 13.19 -8.44 6.53
CA LYS A 88 13.99 -7.20 6.48
C LYS A 88 13.38 -6.10 5.62
N LYS A 89 12.26 -6.36 4.93
CA LYS A 89 11.63 -5.38 4.02
C LYS A 89 10.85 -4.29 4.76
N GLY A 90 10.57 -4.48 6.06
CA GLY A 90 9.79 -3.54 6.87
C GLY A 90 8.29 -3.57 6.55
N TRP A 91 7.79 -4.71 6.06
CA TRP A 91 6.40 -4.87 5.63
C TRP A 91 5.41 -5.00 6.79
N THR A 92 5.88 -5.51 7.93
CA THR A 92 5.03 -5.73 9.10
C THR A 92 5.65 -5.18 10.37
N GLN A 93 4.79 -4.88 11.34
CA GLN A 93 5.17 -4.59 12.71
C GLN A 93 4.37 -5.47 13.66
N SER A 94 4.98 -5.86 14.77
CA SER A 94 4.30 -6.63 15.81
C SER A 94 3.66 -5.68 16.81
N GLU A 95 2.37 -5.88 17.08
CA GLU A 95 1.63 -5.15 18.10
C GLU A 95 1.16 -6.13 19.17
N THR A 96 1.55 -5.88 20.42
CA THR A 96 1.09 -6.65 21.58
C THR A 96 -0.02 -5.89 22.28
N LYS A 97 -1.20 -6.51 22.43
CA LYS A 97 -2.35 -5.94 23.13
C LYS A 97 -2.70 -6.77 24.36
N GLU A 98 -3.06 -6.10 25.45
CA GLU A 98 -3.67 -6.74 26.60
C GLU A 98 -5.16 -6.98 26.30
N VAL A 99 -5.57 -8.24 26.36
CA VAL A 99 -6.96 -8.67 26.19
C VAL A 99 -7.45 -9.20 27.54
N ARG A 100 -8.55 -8.64 28.04
CA ARG A 100 -9.25 -9.18 29.20
C ARG A 100 -10.08 -10.38 28.79
N ARG A 101 -9.92 -11.49 29.51
CA ARG A 101 -10.75 -12.69 29.36
C ARG A 101 -12.03 -12.55 30.18
N ALA A 102 -13.01 -13.39 29.87
CA ALA A 102 -14.30 -13.43 30.58
C ALA A 102 -14.16 -13.80 32.08
N ASP A 103 -13.09 -14.49 32.46
CA ASP A 103 -12.74 -14.84 33.85
C ASP A 103 -12.06 -13.69 34.63
N GLY A 104 -11.92 -12.51 34.02
CA GLY A 104 -11.24 -11.35 34.61
C GLY A 104 -9.72 -11.38 34.50
N SER A 105 -9.12 -12.47 34.02
CA SER A 105 -7.68 -12.56 33.78
C SER A 105 -7.24 -11.74 32.57
N LYS A 106 -5.99 -11.28 32.58
CA LYS A 106 -5.37 -10.54 31.48
C LYS A 106 -4.49 -11.47 30.65
N LYS A 107 -4.60 -11.41 29.33
CA LYS A 107 -3.71 -12.10 28.38
C LYS A 107 -3.05 -11.07 27.47
N LEU A 108 -1.73 -11.14 27.30
CA LEU A 108 -1.04 -10.41 26.24
C LEU A 108 -1.17 -11.22 24.94
N VAL A 109 -1.67 -10.59 23.88
CA VAL A 109 -1.83 -11.19 22.56
C VAL A 109 -1.00 -10.38 21.57
N ALA A 110 -0.01 -11.04 20.96
CA ALA A 110 0.78 -10.47 19.87
C ALA A 110 0.05 -10.68 18.53
N SER A 111 -0.01 -9.63 17.73
CA SER A 111 -0.59 -9.66 16.40
C SER A 111 0.30 -8.95 15.40
N THR A 112 0.32 -9.44 14.17
CA THR A 112 1.08 -8.82 13.09
C THR A 112 0.20 -7.82 12.37
N LYS A 113 0.71 -6.59 12.26
CA LYS A 113 0.09 -5.51 11.48
C LYS A 113 0.97 -5.17 10.30
N TRP A 114 0.34 -4.67 9.25
CA TRP A 114 0.99 -4.28 8.01
C TRP A 114 1.26 -2.79 8.00
N THR A 115 2.49 -2.44 7.61
CA THR A 115 2.91 -1.06 7.39
C THR A 115 2.43 -0.59 6.02
N GLN A 116 2.48 0.72 5.77
CA GLN A 116 2.23 1.28 4.44
C GLN A 116 3.16 0.67 3.38
N LYS A 117 4.46 0.51 3.71
CA LYS A 117 5.44 -0.15 2.84
C LYS A 117 5.07 -1.61 2.59
N GLY A 118 4.52 -2.30 3.58
CA GLY A 118 4.01 -3.66 3.43
C GLY A 118 2.80 -3.73 2.49
N ARG A 119 1.86 -2.79 2.59
CA ARG A 119 0.70 -2.72 1.68
C ARG A 119 1.14 -2.50 0.23
N LEU A 120 2.07 -1.59 0.00
CA LEU A 120 2.65 -1.36 -1.34
C LEU A 120 3.35 -2.62 -1.85
N GLY A 121 4.18 -3.26 -1.03
CA GLY A 121 4.85 -4.50 -1.41
C GLY A 121 3.90 -5.65 -1.70
N LEU A 122 2.79 -5.75 -0.96
CA LEU A 122 1.73 -6.72 -1.24
C LEU A 122 0.99 -6.39 -2.52
N TYR A 123 0.68 -5.12 -2.77
CA TYR A 123 0.01 -4.70 -3.99
C TYR A 123 0.78 -5.12 -5.24
N GLU A 124 2.07 -4.80 -5.31
CA GLU A 124 2.91 -5.19 -6.44
C GLU A 124 2.97 -6.72 -6.60
N LEU A 125 3.19 -7.44 -5.49
CA LEU A 125 3.24 -8.90 -5.52
C LEU A 125 1.92 -9.53 -5.97
N LEU A 126 0.78 -9.08 -5.43
CA LEU A 126 -0.53 -9.61 -5.76
C LEU A 126 -0.88 -9.32 -7.21
N LYS A 127 -0.56 -8.12 -7.70
CA LYS A 127 -0.71 -7.72 -9.09
C LYS A 127 0.09 -8.58 -10.05
N GLU A 128 1.36 -8.87 -9.73
CA GLU A 128 2.20 -9.80 -10.49
C GLU A 128 1.60 -11.21 -10.55
N ASN A 129 0.82 -11.59 -9.53
CA ASN A 129 0.10 -12.87 -9.46
C ASN A 129 -1.36 -12.78 -9.96
N GLY A 130 -1.75 -11.71 -10.65
CA GLY A 130 -3.07 -11.54 -11.25
C GLY A 130 -4.20 -11.21 -10.27
N VAL A 131 -3.87 -10.85 -9.03
CA VAL A 131 -4.84 -10.49 -7.98
C VAL A 131 -4.85 -8.97 -7.81
N LEU A 132 -5.89 -8.32 -8.34
CA LEU A 132 -6.08 -6.87 -8.26
C LEU A 132 -7.04 -6.48 -7.14
N PRO A 133 -6.91 -5.28 -6.55
CA PRO A 133 -7.89 -4.75 -5.61
C PRO A 133 -9.21 -4.42 -6.34
N LEU A 134 -10.33 -4.45 -5.62
CA LEU A 134 -11.68 -4.23 -6.15
C LEU A 134 -11.80 -2.89 -6.90
N ILE A 135 -11.18 -1.84 -6.38
CA ILE A 135 -11.20 -0.50 -7.00
C ILE A 135 -10.60 -0.49 -8.42
N GLU A 136 -9.67 -1.39 -8.71
CA GLU A 136 -9.09 -1.54 -10.05
C GLU A 136 -9.87 -2.56 -10.90
N GLN A 137 -10.56 -3.51 -10.28
CA GLN A 137 -11.45 -4.44 -11.00
C GLN A 137 -12.67 -3.71 -11.57
N ASP A 138 -13.27 -2.80 -10.79
CA ASP A 138 -14.46 -2.04 -11.17
C ASP A 138 -14.20 -1.04 -12.32
N GLN A 139 -12.94 -0.66 -12.58
CA GLN A 139 -12.57 0.20 -13.71
C GLN A 139 -12.54 -0.54 -15.07
N THR A 140 -12.64 -1.87 -15.05
CA THR A 140 -12.54 -2.70 -16.26
C THR A 140 -13.92 -3.16 -16.79
N ALA A 141 -15.02 -2.64 -16.22
CA ALA A 141 -16.40 -2.98 -16.56
C ALA A 141 -17.10 -1.89 -17.39
#